data_AF-A0A2H6F8H8-F1
#
_entry.id   AF-A0A2H6F8H8-F1
#
_cell.length_a   1.000
_cell.length_b   1.000
_cell.length_c   1.000
_cell.angle_alpha   90.00
_cell.angle_beta   90.00
_cell.angle_gamma   90.00
#
_symmetry.space_group_name_H-M   'P 1'
#
loop_
_entity.id
_entity.type
_entity.pdbx_description
1 polymer ?
#
loop_
_entity_poly.entity_id
_entity_poly.type
_entity_poly.pdbx_seq_one_letter_code
_entity_poly.pdbx_strand_id
1 'polypeptide(L)' 'MTLKNYIVAGQMISDLPASYKNMFKRSDFINDVQIALTSLSVGATLHTNNKTHFKIINTLVKTLDIVYV' A
#
# COMPACT_ATOMS: atom_id res chain seq x y z
N MET A 1 -6.85 -13.12 2.06
CA MET A 1 -7.19 -11.79 1.50
C MET A 1 -8.71 -11.65 1.50
N THR A 2 -9.27 -10.56 2.03
CA THR A 2 -10.73 -10.39 2.17
C THR A 2 -11.28 -9.46 1.09
N LEU A 3 -12.58 -9.56 0.76
CA LEU A 3 -13.26 -8.63 -0.15
C LEU A 3 -13.10 -7.16 0.30
N LYS A 4 -13.11 -6.93 1.62
CA LYS A 4 -12.86 -5.61 2.22
C LYS A 4 -11.51 -5.04 1.80
N ASN A 5 -10.44 -5.85 1.78
CA ASN A 5 -9.11 -5.38 1.37
C ASN A 5 -9.06 -5.01 -0.11
N TYR A 6 -9.82 -5.68 -1.00
CA TYR A 6 -9.90 -5.29 -2.41
C TYR A 6 -10.60 -3.95 -2.62
N ILE A 7 -11.71 -3.71 -1.91
CA ILE A 7 -12.44 -2.43 -1.98
C ILE A 7 -11.54 -1.29 -1.45
N VAL A 8 -10.88 -1.50 -0.32
CA VAL A 8 -9.95 -0.51 0.26
C VAL A 8 -8.78 -0.24 -0.70
N ALA A 9 -8.22 -1.27 -1.34
CA ALA A 9 -7.16 -1.08 -2.34
C ALA A 9 -7.64 -0.21 -3.52
N GLY A 10 -8.84 -0.47 -4.04
CA GLY A 10 -9.43 0.35 -5.10
C GLY A 10 -9.61 1.81 -4.69
N GLN A 11 -10.10 2.06 -3.46
CA GLN A 11 -10.23 3.40 -2.91
C GLN A 11 -8.87 4.10 -2.78
N MET A 12 -7.87 3.41 -2.23
CA MET A 12 -6.50 3.95 -2.10
C MET A 12 -5.90 4.34 -3.44
N ILE A 13 -6.11 3.52 -4.47
CA ILE A 13 -5.63 3.79 -5.82
C ILE A 13 -6.35 5.02 -6.42
N SER A 14 -7.66 5.14 -6.19
CA SER A 14 -8.45 6.29 -6.62
C SER A 14 -7.98 7.59 -5.95
N ASP A 15 -7.61 7.51 -4.67
CA ASP A 15 -7.22 8.65 -3.84
C ASP A 15 -5.73 9.02 -3.97
N LEU A 16 -4.98 8.35 -4.88
CA LEU A 16 -3.59 8.70 -5.14
C LEU A 16 -3.47 10.16 -5.61
N PRO A 17 -2.51 10.92 -5.04
CA PRO A 17 -2.17 12.24 -5.56
C PRO A 17 -1.88 12.20 -7.06
N ALA A 18 -2.21 13.28 -7.78
CA ALA A 18 -2.04 13.35 -9.24
C ALA A 18 -0.60 13.03 -9.69
N SER A 19 0.40 13.38 -8.88
CA SER A 19 1.81 13.06 -9.10
C SER A 19 2.11 11.56 -9.15
N TYR A 20 1.27 10.73 -8.51
CA TYR A 20 1.41 9.27 -8.42
C TYR A 20 0.34 8.52 -9.21
N LYS A 21 -0.53 9.21 -9.98
CA LYS A 21 -1.59 8.55 -10.76
C LYS A 21 -1.06 7.52 -11.76
N ASN A 22 0.18 7.59 -12.23
CA ASN A 22 0.70 6.53 -13.10
C ASN A 22 1.18 5.28 -12.34
N MET A 23 1.29 5.31 -11.00
CA MET A 23 1.76 4.18 -10.20
C MET A 23 0.79 2.99 -10.25
N PHE A 24 -0.52 3.22 -10.36
CA PHE A 24 -1.49 2.12 -10.43
C PHE A 24 -1.35 1.24 -11.68
N LYS A 25 -0.66 1.74 -12.72
CA LYS A 25 -0.38 0.96 -13.93
C LYS A 25 0.76 -0.04 -13.72
N ARG A 26 1.50 0.05 -12.61
CA ARG A 26 2.61 -0.84 -12.31
C ARG A 26 2.14 -1.98 -11.41
N SER A 27 2.33 -3.21 -11.86
CA SER A 27 1.91 -4.41 -11.12
C SER A 27 2.62 -4.56 -9.77
N ASP A 28 3.89 -4.17 -9.68
CA ASP A 28 4.68 -4.21 -8.45
C ASP A 28 4.12 -3.25 -7.37
N PHE A 29 3.69 -2.06 -7.76
CA PHE A 29 3.02 -1.12 -6.85
C PHE A 29 1.67 -1.65 -6.37
N ILE A 30 0.86 -2.24 -7.25
CA ILE A 30 -0.42 -2.86 -6.87
C ILE A 30 -0.20 -4.00 -5.87
N ASN A 31 0.82 -4.84 -6.11
CA ASN A 31 1.20 -5.90 -5.19
C ASN A 31 1.62 -5.33 -3.82
N ASP A 32 2.41 -4.26 -3.79
CA ASP A 32 2.83 -3.62 -2.55
C ASP A 32 1.65 -3.02 -1.75
N VAL A 33 0.63 -2.48 -2.42
CA VAL A 33 -0.63 -2.05 -1.77
C VAL A 33 -1.34 -3.24 -1.11
N GLN A 34 -1.39 -4.40 -1.78
CA GLN A 34 -2.02 -5.60 -1.23
C GLN A 34 -1.26 -6.16 -0.03
N ILE A 35 0.08 -6.15 -0.09
CA ILE A 35 0.94 -6.55 1.02
C ILE A 35 0.74 -5.63 2.22
N ALA A 36 0.69 -4.31 2.01
CA ALA A 36 0.40 -3.33 3.07
C ALA A 36 -0.94 -3.59 3.75
N LEU A 37 -2.01 -3.76 2.97
CA LEU A 37 -3.35 -4.01 3.51
C LEU A 37 -3.45 -5.35 4.24
N THR A 38 -2.72 -6.36 3.76
CA THR A 38 -2.64 -7.65 4.44
C THR A 38 -1.93 -7.51 5.78
N SER A 39 -0.77 -6.86 5.80
CA SER A 39 0.02 -6.60 7.02
C SER A 39 -0.80 -5.83 8.05
N LEU A 40 -1.50 -4.78 7.63
CA LEU A 40 -2.41 -4.03 8.48
C LEU A 40 -3.53 -4.92 9.04
N SER A 41 -4.15 -5.76 8.21
CA SER A 41 -5.27 -6.60 8.63
C SER A 41 -4.91 -7.66 9.67
N VAL A 42 -3.64 -8.05 9.75
CA VAL A 42 -3.12 -9.02 10.73
C VAL A 42 -2.30 -8.38 11.85
N GLY A 43 -2.16 -7.05 11.85
CA GLY A 43 -1.36 -6.32 12.84
C GLY A 43 0.15 -6.60 12.75
N ALA A 44 0.67 -6.90 11.56
CA ALA A 44 2.09 -7.20 11.36
C ALA A 44 2.90 -5.95 10.96
N THR A 45 4.14 -5.89 11.43
CA THR A 45 5.17 -4.95 10.96
C THR A 45 5.67 -5.37 9.57
N LEU A 46 5.69 -4.43 8.63
CA LEU A 46 6.12 -4.67 7.27
C LEU A 46 7.59 -4.32 7.07
N HIS A 47 8.42 -5.32 6.74
CA HIS A 47 9.81 -5.11 6.36
C HIS A 47 9.96 -4.99 4.85
N THR A 48 10.61 -3.94 4.36
CA THR A 48 10.72 -3.69 2.91
C THR A 48 11.97 -2.89 2.54
N ASN A 49 12.55 -3.18 1.37
CA ASN A 49 13.59 -2.35 0.77
C ASN A 49 13.02 -1.26 -0.17
N ASN A 50 11.72 -1.35 -0.51
CA ASN A 50 11.08 -0.45 -1.47
C ASN A 50 10.56 0.83 -0.81
N LYS A 51 11.49 1.70 -0.42
CA LYS A 51 11.22 2.97 0.26
C LYS A 51 10.23 3.86 -0.50
N THR A 52 10.26 3.85 -1.83
CA THR A 52 9.40 4.74 -2.64
C THR A 52 7.94 4.32 -2.57
N HIS A 53 7.64 3.05 -2.80
CA HIS A 53 6.25 2.57 -2.79
C HIS A 53 5.65 2.73 -1.41
N PHE A 54 6.37 2.30 -0.38
CA PHE A 54 5.85 2.30 0.98
C PHE A 54 5.79 3.69 1.62
N LYS A 55 6.59 4.67 1.15
CA LYS A 55 6.33 6.08 1.48
C LYS A 55 4.98 6.56 0.95
N ILE A 56 4.67 6.28 -0.32
CA ILE A 56 3.37 6.66 -0.92
C ILE A 56 2.23 5.96 -0.17
N ILE A 57 2.34 4.64 0.02
CA ILE A 57 1.32 3.84 0.70
C ILE A 57 1.10 4.33 2.14
N ASN A 58 2.16 4.66 2.89
CA ASN A 58 2.04 5.14 4.26
C ASN A 58 1.34 6.50 4.37
N THR A 59 1.37 7.34 3.32
CA THR A 59 0.56 8.58 3.30
C THR A 59 -0.94 8.31 3.28
N LEU A 60 -1.35 7.17 2.71
CA LEU A 60 -2.74 6.74 2.59
C LEU A 60 -3.16 5.83 3.77
N VAL A 61 -2.22 5.09 4.36
CA VAL A 61 -2.44 4.12 5.43
C VAL A 61 -1.54 4.46 6.62
N LYS A 62 -1.91 5.51 7.36
CA LYS A 62 -1.10 6.09 8.46
C LYS A 62 -0.82 5.13 9.64
N THR A 63 -1.49 3.99 9.68
CA THR A 63 -1.38 2.99 10.76
C THR A 63 -0.50 1.80 10.37
N LEU A 64 0.13 1.82 9.20
CA LEU A 64 1.04 0.75 8.78
C LEU A 64 2.38 0.93 9.49
N ASP A 65 2.79 -0.07 10.28
CA ASP A 65 4.13 -0.12 10.86
C ASP A 65 5.12 -0.67 9.83
N ILE A 66 6.16 0.10 9.50
CA ILE A 66 7.07 -0.17 8.38
C ILE A 66 8.52 -0.05 8.85
N VAL A 67 9.29 -1.10 8.59
CA VAL A 67 10.74 -1.12 8.80
C VAL A 67 11.44 -1.20 7.45
N TYR A 68 12.33 -0.26 7.18
CA TYR A 68 13.16 -0.29 5.97
C TYR A 68 14.42 -1.11 6.22
N VAL A 69 14.64 -2.12 5.36
CA VAL A 69 15.84 -2.98 5.36
C VAL A 69 16.76 -2.65 4.20
#